data_AF-N6VSM8-F1
#
_entry.id   AF-N6VSM8-F1
#
_cell.length_a   1.000
_cell.length_b   1.000
_cell.length_c   1.000
_cell.angle_alpha   90.00
_cell.angle_beta   90.00
_cell.angle_gamma   90.00
#
_symmetry.space_group_name_H-M   'P 1'
#
loop_
_entity.id
_entity.type
_entity.pdbx_description
1 polymer ?
#
loop_
_entity_poly.entity_id
_entity_poly.type
_entity_poly.pdbx_seq_one_letter_code
_entity_poly.pdbx_strand_id
1 'polypeptide(L)'
;MSLAILHMGKRALGLDDETYRALLYRLTGKQSAKDLSVSEKRLVVDEMKACGFEPSVKRLEGKYAKKLQALWIAGWNLGIIRDRSDKALLCFVKRQTGIDHIRFLRDGDDATKAIEALKNWLQREGGVDWKGKKIQDSLQKLLGQKMPGYLILRAQWKRLHPHILFDLETFHQSVMALSGKTLAEMDVFDLRCVMNIWGRKIRKGVKSEG
;
A
#
# COMPACT_ATOMS: atom_id res chain seq x y z
N MET A 1 -26.42 -1.98 0.88
CA MET A 1 -25.03 -2.42 1.13
C MET A 1 -25.07 -3.77 1.86
N SER A 2 -24.46 -4.84 1.34
CA SER A 2 -24.61 -6.19 1.90
C SER A 2 -23.50 -6.57 2.88
N LEU A 3 -23.80 -7.46 3.85
CA LEU A 3 -22.82 -8.09 4.74
C LEU A 3 -21.73 -8.84 3.96
N ALA A 4 -22.08 -9.37 2.79
CA ALA A 4 -21.15 -10.08 1.92
C ALA A 4 -19.93 -9.23 1.51
N ILE A 5 -20.13 -7.93 1.26
CA ILE A 5 -19.04 -7.01 0.89
C ILE A 5 -18.07 -6.82 2.06
N LEU A 6 -18.57 -6.72 3.29
CA LEU A 6 -17.73 -6.60 4.48
C LEU A 6 -16.90 -7.86 4.71
N HIS A 7 -17.51 -9.04 4.60
CA HIS A 7 -16.77 -10.30 4.70
C HIS A 7 -15.79 -10.50 3.55
N MET A 8 -16.11 -10.03 2.35
CA MET A 8 -15.18 -10.01 1.23
C MET A 8 -13.98 -9.10 1.52
N GLY A 9 -14.23 -7.89 2.05
CA GLY A 9 -13.20 -6.96 2.47
C GLY A 9 -12.30 -7.53 3.55
N LYS A 10 -12.88 -8.12 4.60
CA LYS A 10 -12.14 -8.84 5.65
C LYS A 10 -11.17 -9.87 5.06
N ARG A 11 -11.65 -10.75 4.18
CA ARG A 11 -10.82 -11.78 3.51
C ARG A 11 -9.77 -11.17 2.58
N ALA A 12 -10.14 -10.16 1.80
CA ALA A 12 -9.23 -9.53 0.84
C ALA A 12 -8.07 -8.81 1.53
N LEU A 13 -8.34 -8.25 2.71
CA LEU A 13 -7.37 -7.54 3.54
C LEU A 13 -6.59 -8.47 4.47
N GLY A 14 -7.00 -9.74 4.61
CA GLY A 14 -6.33 -10.70 5.48
C GLY A 14 -6.56 -10.44 6.97
N LEU A 15 -7.66 -9.77 7.32
CA LEU A 15 -7.98 -9.45 8.71
C LEU A 15 -8.46 -10.70 9.44
N ASP A 16 -7.84 -11.01 10.57
CA ASP A 16 -8.36 -11.99 11.51
C ASP A 16 -9.63 -11.48 12.21
N ASP A 17 -10.23 -12.33 13.04
CA ASP A 17 -11.45 -12.03 13.77
C ASP A 17 -11.31 -10.87 14.76
N GLU A 18 -10.20 -10.81 15.49
CA GLU A 18 -9.94 -9.79 16.51
C GLU A 18 -9.69 -8.43 15.86
N THR A 19 -8.79 -8.38 14.88
CA THR A 19 -8.48 -7.17 14.10
C THR A 19 -9.72 -6.64 13.38
N TYR A 20 -10.56 -7.54 12.85
CA TYR A 20 -11.81 -7.13 12.22
C TYR A 20 -12.81 -6.55 13.23
N ARG A 21 -12.99 -7.17 14.40
CA ARG A 21 -13.88 -6.62 15.45
C ARG A 21 -13.37 -5.28 15.97
N ALA A 22 -12.06 -5.12 16.14
CA ALA A 22 -11.45 -3.85 16.54
C ALA A 22 -11.71 -2.76 15.49
N LEU A 23 -11.60 -3.08 14.19
CA LEU A 23 -11.93 -2.16 13.10
C LEU A 23 -13.40 -1.71 13.15
N LEU A 24 -14.33 -2.65 13.35
CA LEU A 24 -15.76 -2.33 13.48
C LEU A 24 -16.03 -1.43 14.68
N TYR A 25 -15.47 -1.78 15.84
CA TYR A 25 -15.67 -1.04 17.08
C TYR A 25 -15.11 0.38 16.97
N ARG A 26 -13.90 0.55 16.43
CA ARG A 26 -13.29 1.87 16.22
C ARG A 26 -14.15 2.80 15.36
N LEU A 27 -14.80 2.27 14.33
CA LEU A 27 -15.57 3.08 13.38
C LEU A 27 -17.03 3.29 13.79
N THR A 28 -17.60 2.38 14.57
CA THR A 28 -19.06 2.31 14.76
C THR A 28 -19.49 2.08 16.21
N GLY A 29 -18.55 1.80 17.12
CA GLY A 29 -18.83 1.37 18.49
C GLY A 29 -19.38 -0.05 18.62
N LYS A 30 -19.53 -0.79 17.51
CA LYS A 30 -20.13 -2.13 17.48
C LYS A 30 -19.12 -3.19 17.13
N GLN A 31 -19.22 -4.36 17.77
CA GLN A 31 -18.30 -5.49 17.52
C GLN A 31 -18.81 -6.47 16.44
N SER A 32 -20.05 -6.34 15.99
CA SER A 32 -20.68 -7.24 15.03
C SER A 32 -21.12 -6.50 13.77
N ALA A 33 -20.76 -7.06 12.61
CA ALA A 33 -21.17 -6.52 11.31
C ALA A 33 -22.70 -6.60 11.10
N LYS A 34 -23.37 -7.55 11.77
CA LYS A 34 -24.82 -7.74 11.69
C LYS A 34 -25.58 -6.55 12.30
N ASP A 35 -24.98 -5.89 13.29
CA ASP A 35 -25.61 -4.83 14.08
C ASP A 35 -25.44 -3.45 13.42
N LEU A 36 -24.71 -3.39 12.30
CA LEU A 36 -24.44 -2.15 11.60
C LEU A 36 -25.63 -1.70 10.73
N SER A 37 -25.95 -0.41 10.84
CA SER A 37 -26.83 0.31 9.93
C SER A 37 -26.22 0.41 8.52
N VAL A 38 -27.02 0.87 7.55
CA VAL A 38 -26.52 1.03 6.17
C VAL A 38 -25.41 2.07 6.08
N SER A 39 -25.49 3.17 6.84
CA SER A 39 -24.47 4.22 6.88
C SER A 39 -23.18 3.73 7.54
N GLU A 40 -23.28 3.00 8.65
CA GLU A 40 -22.14 2.37 9.33
C GLU A 40 -21.44 1.33 8.43
N LYS A 41 -22.21 0.50 7.72
CA LYS A 41 -21.64 -0.45 6.74
C LYS A 41 -20.87 0.28 5.63
N ARG A 42 -21.37 1.43 5.18
CA ARG A 42 -20.70 2.27 4.18
C ARG A 42 -19.38 2.81 4.71
N LEU A 43 -19.38 3.34 5.93
CA LEU A 43 -18.19 3.84 6.61
C LEU A 43 -17.10 2.76 6.71
N VAL A 44 -17.47 1.54 7.14
CA VAL A 44 -16.51 0.42 7.24
C VAL A 44 -15.97 0.02 5.88
N VAL A 45 -16.80 -0.07 4.85
CA VAL A 45 -16.32 -0.42 3.50
C VAL A 45 -15.43 0.68 2.93
N ASP A 46 -15.73 1.95 3.19
CA ASP A 46 -14.90 3.06 2.74
C ASP A 46 -13.53 3.05 3.44
N GLU A 47 -13.47 2.66 4.72
CA GLU A 47 -12.21 2.40 5.41
C GLU A 47 -11.47 1.18 4.84
N MET A 48 -12.18 0.09 4.56
CA MET A 48 -11.58 -1.08 3.91
C MET A 48 -10.99 -0.72 2.55
N LYS A 49 -11.70 0.08 1.74
CA LYS A 49 -11.20 0.61 0.47
C LYS A 49 -9.99 1.50 0.68
N ALA A 50 -10.01 2.35 1.70
CA ALA A 50 -8.87 3.15 2.10
C ALA A 50 -7.64 2.28 2.43
N CYS A 51 -7.85 1.09 2.99
CA CYS A 51 -6.83 0.08 3.26
C CYS A 51 -6.54 -0.87 2.08
N GLY A 52 -7.12 -0.62 0.90
CA GLY A 52 -6.81 -1.34 -0.33
C GLY A 52 -7.77 -2.47 -0.70
N PHE A 53 -8.97 -2.52 -0.09
CA PHE A 53 -10.03 -3.41 -0.55
C PHE A 53 -10.63 -2.89 -1.87
N GLU A 54 -10.59 -3.74 -2.89
CA GLU A 54 -11.33 -3.54 -4.14
C GLU A 54 -12.26 -4.73 -4.39
N PRO A 55 -13.59 -4.51 -4.43
CA PRO A 55 -14.52 -5.55 -4.84
C PRO A 55 -14.30 -5.86 -6.33
N SER A 56 -14.12 -7.15 -6.63
CA SER A 56 -14.01 -7.73 -7.97
C SER A 56 -12.86 -7.23 -8.86
N VAL A 57 -11.63 -7.64 -8.57
CA VAL A 57 -10.53 -7.55 -9.55
C VAL A 57 -9.93 -8.94 -9.75
N LYS A 58 -9.89 -9.41 -11.01
CA LYS A 58 -9.08 -10.58 -11.38
C LYS A 58 -7.63 -10.24 -11.05
N ARG A 59 -7.02 -10.97 -10.11
CA ARG A 59 -5.63 -10.73 -9.72
C ARG A 59 -4.72 -11.02 -10.91
N LEU A 60 -3.68 -10.21 -11.10
CA LEU A 60 -2.64 -10.56 -12.06
C LEU A 60 -1.94 -11.84 -11.63
N GLU A 61 -1.82 -12.76 -12.58
CA GLU A 61 -1.16 -14.04 -12.41
C GLU A 61 0.19 -14.03 -13.13
N GLY A 62 1.12 -14.85 -12.62
CA GLY A 62 2.47 -15.00 -13.16
C GLY A 62 3.54 -14.96 -12.08
N LYS A 63 4.70 -15.54 -12.40
CA LYS A 63 5.84 -15.71 -11.48
C LYS A 63 6.28 -14.40 -10.83
N TYR A 64 6.27 -13.30 -11.59
CA TYR A 64 6.72 -11.97 -11.14
C TYR A 64 5.58 -10.98 -10.85
N ALA A 65 4.32 -11.41 -10.99
CA ALA A 65 3.14 -10.52 -10.91
C ALA A 65 3.05 -9.78 -9.58
N LYS A 66 3.20 -10.49 -8.46
CA LYS A 66 3.13 -9.90 -7.11
C LYS A 66 4.16 -8.79 -6.91
N LYS A 67 5.40 -8.98 -7.40
CA LYS A 67 6.48 -8.00 -7.25
C LYS A 67 6.25 -6.77 -8.10
N LEU A 68 5.84 -6.96 -9.36
CA LEU A 68 5.51 -5.86 -10.27
C LEU A 68 4.31 -5.05 -9.77
N GLN A 69 3.24 -5.71 -9.31
CA GLN A 69 2.09 -5.05 -8.70
C GLN A 69 2.48 -4.27 -7.44
N ALA A 70 3.31 -4.83 -6.56
CA ALA A 70 3.75 -4.13 -5.35
C ALA A 70 4.50 -2.84 -5.68
N LEU A 71 5.41 -2.87 -6.67
CA LEU A 71 6.14 -1.68 -7.13
C LEU A 71 5.20 -0.67 -7.82
N TRP A 72 4.22 -1.14 -8.60
CA TRP A 72 3.22 -0.29 -9.24
C TRP A 72 2.35 0.44 -8.21
N ILE A 73 1.87 -0.28 -7.20
CA ILE A 73 1.11 0.29 -6.08
C ILE A 73 1.98 1.28 -5.29
N ALA A 74 3.26 0.98 -5.08
CA ALA A 74 4.18 1.91 -4.44
C ALA A 74 4.31 3.22 -5.23
N GLY A 75 4.46 3.18 -6.55
CA GLY A 75 4.51 4.38 -7.39
C GLY A 75 3.21 5.17 -7.40
N TRP A 76 2.06 4.49 -7.34
CA TRP A 76 0.76 5.14 -7.12
C TRP A 76 0.72 5.87 -5.77
N ASN A 77 1.18 5.21 -4.70
CA ASN A 77 1.22 5.78 -3.35
C ASN A 77 2.24 6.91 -3.21
N LEU A 78 3.28 6.95 -4.05
CA LEU A 78 4.19 8.08 -4.15
C LEU A 78 3.67 9.23 -5.04
N GLY A 79 2.54 9.03 -5.71
CA GLY A 79 1.93 10.01 -6.62
C GLY A 79 2.63 10.13 -7.98
N ILE A 80 3.54 9.21 -8.30
CA ILE A 80 4.30 9.19 -9.56
C ILE A 80 3.44 8.59 -10.69
N ILE A 81 2.71 7.52 -10.37
CA ILE A 81 1.84 6.82 -11.32
C ILE A 81 0.46 7.48 -11.29
N ARG A 82 -0.05 7.84 -12.47
CA ARG A 82 -1.36 8.50 -12.64
C ARG A 82 -2.53 7.53 -12.84
N ASP A 83 -2.26 6.35 -13.39
CA ASP A 83 -3.24 5.28 -13.55
C ASP A 83 -2.72 4.01 -12.87
N ARG A 84 -3.38 3.62 -11.77
CA ARG A 84 -3.03 2.43 -10.99
C ARG A 84 -3.55 1.11 -11.57
N SER A 85 -4.29 1.14 -12.67
CA SER A 85 -4.92 -0.05 -13.23
C SER A 85 -3.89 -1.11 -13.64
N ASP A 86 -4.28 -2.38 -13.54
CA ASP A 86 -3.46 -3.49 -14.05
C ASP A 86 -3.22 -3.34 -15.56
N LYS A 87 -4.16 -2.73 -16.30
CA LYS A 87 -3.97 -2.41 -17.73
C LYS A 87 -2.78 -1.47 -17.95
N ALA A 88 -2.68 -0.40 -17.16
CA ALA A 88 -1.55 0.52 -17.25
C ALA A 88 -0.23 -0.15 -16.87
N LEU A 89 -0.23 -1.04 -15.86
CA LEU A 89 0.92 -1.86 -15.51
C LEU A 89 1.33 -2.79 -16.65
N LEU A 90 0.38 -3.47 -17.30
CA LEU A 90 0.65 -4.35 -18.45
C LEU A 90 1.27 -3.56 -19.61
N CYS A 91 0.72 -2.38 -19.93
CA CYS A 91 1.32 -1.49 -20.94
C CYS A 91 2.75 -1.07 -20.56
N PHE A 92 3.01 -0.77 -19.28
CA PHE A 92 4.35 -0.46 -18.82
C PHE A 92 5.30 -1.65 -19.03
N VAL A 93 4.91 -2.86 -18.60
CA VAL A 93 5.73 -4.08 -18.74
C VAL A 93 6.02 -4.36 -20.21
N LYS A 94 5.01 -4.29 -21.08
CA LYS A 94 5.18 -4.46 -22.53
C LYS A 94 6.22 -3.50 -23.12
N ARG A 95 6.24 -2.23 -22.67
CA ARG A 95 7.26 -1.27 -23.14
C ARG A 95 8.68 -1.61 -22.69
N GLN A 96 8.85 -2.26 -21.54
CA GLN A 96 10.17 -2.62 -21.03
C GLN A 96 10.71 -3.94 -21.59
N THR A 97 9.81 -4.88 -21.94
CA THR A 97 10.19 -6.27 -22.25
C THR A 97 9.71 -6.76 -23.61
N GLY A 98 8.79 -6.05 -24.27
CA GLY A 98 8.09 -6.52 -25.46
C GLY A 98 6.97 -7.55 -25.19
N ILE A 99 6.80 -8.00 -23.94
CA ILE A 99 5.85 -9.07 -23.60
C ILE A 99 4.47 -8.48 -23.24
N ASP A 100 3.43 -8.94 -23.94
CA ASP A 100 2.07 -8.41 -23.82
C ASP A 100 1.42 -8.62 -22.45
N HIS A 101 1.76 -9.70 -21.75
CA HIS A 101 1.11 -10.02 -20.48
C HIS A 101 2.07 -10.65 -19.46
N ILE A 102 1.99 -10.20 -18.21
CA ILE A 102 2.85 -10.63 -17.10
C ILE A 102 2.85 -12.15 -16.88
N ARG A 103 1.71 -12.83 -17.08
CA ARG A 103 1.63 -14.31 -17.10
C ARG A 103 2.68 -15.01 -18.00
N PHE A 104 3.11 -14.35 -19.08
CA PHE A 104 4.10 -14.86 -20.03
C PHE A 104 5.53 -14.42 -19.68
N LEU A 105 5.69 -13.52 -18.71
CA LEU A 105 6.99 -13.10 -18.17
C LEU A 105 7.53 -14.23 -17.28
N ARG A 106 8.17 -15.22 -17.90
CA ARG A 106 8.75 -16.39 -17.22
C ARG A 106 10.27 -16.29 -17.07
N ASP A 107 10.90 -15.61 -18.01
CA ASP A 107 12.33 -15.35 -18.04
C ASP A 107 12.74 -14.34 -16.95
N GLY A 108 13.91 -14.59 -16.35
CA GLY A 108 14.43 -13.78 -15.24
C GLY A 108 15.00 -12.44 -15.68
N ASP A 109 15.62 -12.38 -16.85
CA ASP A 109 16.26 -11.17 -17.37
C ASP A 109 15.21 -10.19 -17.87
N ASP A 110 14.18 -10.68 -18.56
CA ASP A 110 13.03 -9.85 -18.95
C ASP A 110 12.29 -9.31 -17.73
N ALA A 111 12.09 -10.12 -16.70
CA ALA A 111 11.50 -9.65 -15.46
C ALA A 111 12.36 -8.56 -14.80
N THR A 112 13.68 -8.72 -14.84
CA THR A 112 14.64 -7.77 -14.26
C THR A 112 14.57 -6.41 -14.95
N LYS A 113 14.44 -6.37 -16.28
CA LYS A 113 14.24 -5.10 -17.03
C LYS A 113 13.06 -4.30 -16.48
N ALA A 114 11.89 -4.92 -16.36
CA ALA A 114 10.70 -4.24 -15.85
C ALA A 114 10.80 -3.85 -14.35
N ILE A 115 11.40 -4.73 -13.53
CA ILE A 115 11.56 -4.49 -12.09
C ILE A 115 12.53 -3.34 -11.82
N GLU A 116 13.69 -3.32 -12.46
CA GLU A 116 14.69 -2.27 -12.25
C GLU A 116 14.24 -0.96 -12.88
N ALA A 117 13.53 -0.98 -14.01
CA ALA A 117 12.89 0.21 -14.55
C ALA A 117 11.91 0.85 -13.53
N LEU A 118 11.07 0.04 -12.87
CA LEU A 118 10.19 0.55 -11.80
C LEU A 118 10.99 1.09 -10.62
N LYS A 119 11.96 0.33 -10.09
CA LYS A 119 12.77 0.76 -8.94
C LYS A 119 13.50 2.08 -9.23
N ASN A 120 14.11 2.21 -10.40
CA ASN A 120 14.79 3.43 -10.82
C ASN A 120 13.82 4.61 -10.94
N TRP A 121 12.61 4.38 -11.47
CA TRP A 121 11.58 5.41 -11.54
C TRP A 121 11.14 5.89 -10.15
N LEU A 122 10.86 4.95 -9.23
CA LEU A 122 10.50 5.25 -7.84
C LEU A 122 11.62 5.94 -7.07
N GLN A 123 12.88 5.58 -7.35
CA GLN A 123 14.04 6.23 -6.74
C GLN A 123 14.18 7.67 -7.22
N ARG A 124 14.16 7.89 -8.55
CA ARG A 124 14.37 9.20 -9.16
C ARG A 124 13.25 10.18 -8.81
N GLU A 125 12.00 9.80 -9.02
CA GLU A 125 10.86 10.72 -8.84
C GLU A 125 10.30 10.69 -7.42
N GLY A 126 10.38 9.52 -6.76
CA GLY A 126 9.77 9.27 -5.46
C GLY A 126 10.71 9.43 -4.27
N GLY A 127 12.03 9.49 -4.49
CA GLY A 127 13.02 9.54 -3.43
C GLY A 127 13.17 8.24 -2.64
N VAL A 128 12.79 7.09 -3.22
CA VAL A 128 12.93 5.80 -2.55
C VAL A 128 14.40 5.39 -2.47
N ASP A 129 14.90 5.22 -1.25
CA ASP A 129 16.26 4.75 -1.00
C ASP A 129 16.30 3.22 -0.87
N TRP A 130 16.58 2.53 -1.98
CA TRP A 130 16.71 1.07 -2.02
C TRP A 130 17.93 0.54 -1.24
N LYS A 131 18.93 1.38 -0.94
CA LYS A 131 20.09 0.98 -0.11
C LYS A 131 19.72 0.89 1.37
N GLY A 132 18.62 1.53 1.78
CA GLY A 132 18.01 1.42 3.10
C GLY A 132 17.49 0.02 3.45
N LYS A 133 17.60 -0.98 2.57
CA LYS A 133 17.18 -2.35 2.82
C LYS A 133 17.82 -2.94 4.09
N LYS A 134 19.10 -2.65 4.36
CA LYS A 134 19.75 -3.10 5.60
C LYS A 134 19.04 -2.57 6.86
N ILE A 135 18.59 -1.33 6.83
CA ILE A 135 17.84 -0.71 7.95
C ILE A 135 16.48 -1.40 8.09
N GLN A 136 15.78 -1.64 6.98
CA GLN A 136 14.51 -2.38 6.98
C GLN A 136 14.68 -3.78 7.57
N ASP A 137 15.74 -4.51 7.17
CA ASP A 137 16.02 -5.87 7.64
C ASP A 137 16.35 -5.87 9.14
N SER A 138 17.13 -4.90 9.63
CA SER A 138 17.42 -4.72 11.05
C SER A 138 16.16 -4.39 11.86
N LEU A 139 15.29 -3.52 11.37
CA LEU A 139 14.02 -3.20 12.03
C LEU A 139 13.08 -4.42 12.08
N GLN A 140 12.97 -5.16 10.98
CA GLN A 140 12.20 -6.41 10.96
C GLN A 140 12.72 -7.40 12.01
N LYS A 141 14.05 -7.52 12.17
CA LYS A 141 14.66 -8.38 13.19
C LYS A 141 14.35 -7.90 14.61
N LEU A 142 14.47 -6.59 14.85
CA LEU A 142 14.23 -5.99 16.17
C LEU A 142 12.77 -6.13 16.62
N LEU A 143 11.83 -5.89 15.71
CA LEU A 143 10.40 -5.90 15.99
C LEU A 143 9.77 -7.30 15.86
N GLY A 144 10.51 -8.29 15.36
CA GLY A 144 9.98 -9.64 15.13
C GLY A 144 8.90 -9.73 14.05
N GLN A 145 8.69 -8.68 13.25
CA GLN A 145 7.59 -8.60 12.28
C GLN A 145 8.02 -8.06 10.92
N LYS A 146 7.32 -8.50 9.86
CA LYS A 146 7.61 -8.06 8.49
C LYS A 146 7.22 -6.61 8.30
N MET A 147 8.14 -5.81 7.74
CA MET A 147 7.93 -4.39 7.44
C MET A 147 7.89 -4.12 5.92
N PRO A 148 6.99 -4.75 5.14
CA PRO A 148 6.96 -4.54 3.69
C PRO A 148 6.60 -3.08 3.38
N GLY A 149 7.33 -2.47 2.45
CA GLY A 149 7.08 -1.09 2.05
C GLY A 149 7.57 -0.02 3.02
N TYR A 150 8.38 -0.37 4.05
CA TYR A 150 9.00 0.62 4.95
C TYR A 150 9.73 1.74 4.18
N LEU A 151 10.50 1.38 3.14
CA LEU A 151 11.20 2.35 2.30
C LEU A 151 10.23 3.28 1.57
N ILE A 152 9.03 2.79 1.23
CA ILE A 152 7.97 3.58 0.59
C ILE A 152 7.33 4.52 1.62
N LEU A 153 7.02 4.04 2.83
CA LEU A 153 6.54 4.90 3.93
C LEU A 153 7.51 6.03 4.24
N ARG A 154 8.80 5.70 4.36
CA ARG A 154 9.86 6.69 4.59
C ARG A 154 9.93 7.73 3.47
N ALA A 155 9.83 7.29 2.21
CA ALA A 155 9.80 8.18 1.06
C ALA A 155 8.54 9.07 1.05
N GLN A 156 7.37 8.52 1.34
CA GLN A 156 6.13 9.29 1.45
C GLN A 156 6.19 10.35 2.56
N TRP A 157 6.73 9.99 3.72
CA TRP A 157 6.87 10.92 4.83
C TRP A 157 7.76 12.11 4.44
N LYS A 158 8.92 11.84 3.81
CA LYS A 158 9.80 12.91 3.30
C LYS A 158 9.09 13.81 2.29
N ARG A 159 8.26 13.24 1.40
CA ARG A 159 7.47 14.02 0.43
C ARG A 159 6.41 14.89 1.09
N LEU A 160 5.81 14.43 2.18
CA LEU A 160 4.81 15.19 2.93
C LEU A 160 5.44 16.27 3.82
N HIS A 161 6.73 16.18 4.11
CA HIS A 161 7.46 17.10 4.98
C HIS A 161 8.77 17.56 4.32
N PRO A 162 8.73 18.25 3.17
CA PRO A 162 9.92 18.60 2.40
C PRO A 162 10.91 19.52 3.13
N HIS A 163 10.42 20.26 4.14
CA HIS A 163 11.22 21.22 4.92
C HIS A 163 11.69 20.66 6.27
N ILE A 164 11.34 19.42 6.62
CA ILE A 164 11.70 18.81 7.90
C ILE A 164 12.78 17.75 7.66
N LEU A 165 13.90 17.85 8.38
CA LEU A 165 14.92 16.80 8.35
C LEU A 165 14.34 15.50 8.88
N PHE A 166 14.72 14.38 8.27
CA PHE A 166 14.22 13.08 8.69
C PHE A 166 14.71 12.74 10.10
N ASP A 167 13.75 12.61 11.01
CA ASP A 167 13.93 12.16 12.38
C ASP A 167 13.01 10.96 12.65
N LEU A 168 13.51 9.98 13.39
CA LEU A 168 12.79 8.72 13.63
C LEU A 168 11.58 8.93 14.53
N GLU A 169 11.69 9.80 15.53
CA GLU A 169 10.61 10.07 16.48
C GLU A 169 9.44 10.77 15.78
N THR A 170 9.71 11.83 15.03
CA THR A 170 8.71 12.57 14.25
C THR A 170 8.05 11.68 13.19
N PHE A 171 8.83 10.79 12.56
CA PHE A 171 8.32 9.77 11.66
C PHE A 171 7.36 8.80 12.39
N HIS A 172 7.75 8.28 13.55
CA HIS A 172 6.90 7.41 14.37
C HIS A 172 5.59 8.09 14.77
N GLN A 173 5.66 9.34 15.25
CA GLN A 173 4.49 10.13 15.64
C GLN A 173 3.53 10.32 14.45
N SER A 174 4.07 10.59 13.26
CA SER A 174 3.26 10.77 12.05
C SER A 174 2.52 9.49 11.63
N VAL A 175 3.15 8.33 11.85
CA VAL A 175 2.53 7.02 11.60
C VAL A 175 1.46 6.75 12.65
N MET A 176 1.78 6.91 13.93
CA MET A 176 0.89 6.68 15.06
C MET A 176 -0.35 7.58 15.01
N ALA A 177 -0.20 8.84 14.58
CA ALA A 177 -1.32 9.76 14.40
C ALA A 177 -2.37 9.28 13.38
N LEU A 178 -2.00 8.37 12.46
CA LEU A 178 -2.92 7.79 11.49
C LEU A 178 -3.43 6.40 11.88
N SER A 179 -2.55 5.55 12.41
CA SER A 179 -2.86 4.15 12.72
C SER A 179 -3.42 3.96 14.13
N GLY A 180 -3.13 4.89 15.06
CA GLY A 180 -3.32 4.68 16.50
C GLY A 180 -2.36 3.66 17.12
N LYS A 181 -1.37 3.18 16.35
CA LYS A 181 -0.41 2.15 16.74
C LYS A 181 1.01 2.62 16.51
N THR A 182 1.93 2.20 17.37
CA THR A 182 3.37 2.40 17.12
C THR A 182 3.85 1.49 15.98
N LEU A 183 4.98 1.82 15.35
CA LEU A 183 5.56 0.95 14.31
C LEU A 183 5.87 -0.47 14.81
N ALA A 184 6.08 -0.66 16.12
CA ALA A 184 6.33 -1.95 16.72
C ALA A 184 5.07 -2.83 16.83
N GLU A 185 3.89 -2.23 16.83
CA GLU A 185 2.60 -2.93 16.94
C GLU A 185 1.91 -3.10 15.57
N MET A 186 2.48 -2.50 14.53
CA MET A 186 1.88 -2.46 13.20
C MET A 186 2.17 -3.72 12.39
N ASP A 187 1.11 -4.34 11.90
CA ASP A 187 1.21 -5.43 10.95
C ASP A 187 1.27 -4.91 9.49
N VAL A 188 1.28 -5.85 8.54
CA VAL A 188 1.29 -5.54 7.11
C VAL A 188 0.04 -4.76 6.66
N PHE A 189 -1.10 -4.97 7.33
CA PHE A 189 -2.34 -4.28 7.04
C PHE A 189 -2.28 -2.82 7.50
N ASP A 190 -1.82 -2.57 8.72
CA ASP A 190 -1.66 -1.22 9.27
C ASP A 190 -0.71 -0.39 8.37
N LEU A 191 0.44 -0.95 7.99
CA LEU A 191 1.40 -0.28 7.11
C LEU A 191 0.78 0.08 5.76
N ARG A 192 -0.04 -0.83 5.20
CA ARG A 192 -0.77 -0.59 3.95
C ARG A 192 -1.79 0.54 4.08
N CYS A 193 -2.55 0.58 5.17
CA CYS A 193 -3.51 1.66 5.42
C CYS A 193 -2.80 3.02 5.48
N VAL A 194 -1.70 3.13 6.24
CA VAL A 194 -0.92 4.37 6.33
C VAL A 194 -0.38 4.78 4.96
N MET A 195 0.23 3.85 4.20
CA MET A 195 0.74 4.14 2.85
C MET A 195 -0.37 4.65 1.91
N ASN A 196 -1.56 4.05 1.97
CA ASN A 196 -2.67 4.48 1.12
C ASN A 196 -3.24 5.85 1.54
N ILE A 197 -3.31 6.13 2.84
CA ILE A 197 -3.75 7.45 3.37
C ILE A 197 -2.78 8.53 2.92
N TRP A 198 -1.48 8.36 3.18
CA TRP A 198 -0.46 9.30 2.72
C TRP A 198 -0.42 9.42 1.21
N GLY A 199 -0.58 8.32 0.48
CA GLY A 199 -0.62 8.36 -0.97
C GLY A 199 -1.80 9.18 -1.51
N ARG A 200 -2.97 9.13 -0.86
CA ARG A 200 -4.08 10.03 -1.19
C ARG A 200 -3.73 11.48 -0.92
N LYS A 201 -3.06 11.80 0.20
CA LYS A 201 -2.62 13.17 0.52
C LYS A 201 -1.63 13.68 -0.52
N ILE A 202 -0.60 12.91 -0.85
CA ILE A 202 0.41 13.25 -1.86
C ILE A 202 -0.25 13.52 -3.22
N ARG A 203 -1.11 12.61 -3.70
CA ARG A 203 -1.80 12.79 -4.99
C ARG A 203 -2.78 13.95 -5.03
N LYS A 204 -3.34 14.35 -3.88
CA LYS A 204 -4.15 15.58 -3.80
C LYS A 204 -3.26 16.82 -3.97
N GLY A 205 -2.09 16.86 -3.33
CA GLY A 205 -1.13 17.96 -3.47
C GLY A 205 -0.61 18.13 -4.90
N VAL A 206 -0.25 17.02 -5.57
CA VAL A 206 0.25 17.04 -6.96
C VAL A 206 -0.78 17.61 -7.96
N LYS A 207 -2.09 17.49 -7.68
CA LYS A 207 -3.14 18.05 -8.56
C LYS A 207 -3.32 19.56 -8.41
N SER A 208 -2.75 20.18 -7.39
CA SER A 208 -2.88 21.61 -7.13
C SER A 208 -1.75 22.44 -7.76
N GLU A 209 -0.70 21.80 -8.28
CA GLU A 209 0.51 22.43 -8.82
C GLU A 209 0.55 22.48 -10.35
N GLY A 210 -0.53 22.14 -11.05
CA GLY A 210 -0.64 22.18 -12.51
C GLY A 210 -1.98 22.71 -12.97
#